data_AF-A0A8T4Z263-F1
#
_entry.id   AF-A0A8T4Z263-F1
#
_cell.length_a   1.000
_cell.length_b   1.000
_cell.length_c   1.000
_cell.angle_alpha   90.00
_cell.angle_beta   90.00
_cell.angle_gamma   90.00
#
_symmetry.space_group_name_H-M   'P 1'
#
loop_
_entity.id
_entity.type
_entity.pdbx_description
1 polymer ?
#
loop_
_entity_poly.entity_id
_entity_poly.type
_entity_poly.pdbx_seq_one_letter_code
_entity_poly.pdbx_strand_id
1 'polypeptide(L)'
;MLNTSFCDRCGASTMESLWAFIRNIKSPADVSKRERPSATMKISTEDFLTLHRNGLNDREIARRLNVKPSSISLLRRKLGLPANAPRGFPKHIIEARKRQWEMNVKELESTLERKGYIQREDLPYSEYAITKLLRRVNSRIGIIKFNVRRGSKFSEYDLFGELAGKRLLYLRGDNRVINFLAQNLNPKNREIRKALTLKLKNSGMSDEDVKQIIHMARSLHTIGTEQNTNQRLS
;
A
#
# COMPACT_ATOMS: atom_id res chain seq x y z
N MET A 1 15.64 12.05 -15.64
CA MET A 1 15.49 13.21 -14.74
C MET A 1 15.42 12.68 -13.31
N LEU A 2 16.46 12.91 -12.50
CA LEU A 2 16.53 12.41 -11.13
C LEU A 2 15.67 13.31 -10.23
N ASN A 3 14.67 12.70 -9.60
CA ASN A 3 13.69 13.38 -8.76
C ASN A 3 14.34 13.71 -7.39
N THR A 4 14.76 14.96 -7.20
CA THR A 4 15.35 15.45 -5.95
C THR A 4 14.24 15.71 -4.94
N SER A 5 14.08 14.84 -3.94
CA SER A 5 13.15 15.09 -2.84
C SER A 5 13.58 16.33 -2.06
N PHE A 6 12.75 17.37 -2.09
CA PHE A 6 12.88 18.61 -1.34
C PHE A 6 12.37 18.44 0.09
N CYS A 7 12.95 19.20 1.04
CA CYS A 7 12.42 19.30 2.40
C CYS A 7 11.27 20.32 2.44
N ASP A 8 10.04 19.86 2.72
CA ASP A 8 8.82 20.70 2.74
C ASP A 8 8.87 21.87 3.75
N ARG A 9 9.85 21.89 4.66
CA ARG A 9 9.97 22.91 5.70
C ARG A 9 10.88 24.08 5.33
N CYS A 10 11.81 23.90 4.40
CA CYS A 10 12.81 24.93 4.09
C CYS A 10 13.17 25.07 2.61
N GLY A 11 12.63 24.24 1.71
CA GLY A 11 12.86 24.40 0.27
C GLY A 11 14.30 24.16 -0.17
N ALA A 12 15.14 23.52 0.65
CA ALA A 12 16.49 23.14 0.25
C ALA A 12 16.47 21.69 -0.27
N SER A 13 17.33 21.41 -1.26
CA SER A 13 17.59 20.02 -1.65
C SER A 13 18.06 19.25 -0.41
N THR A 14 17.63 18.00 -0.26
CA THR A 14 18.02 17.17 0.89
C THR A 14 19.54 17.09 1.07
N MET A 15 20.32 17.23 -0.01
CA MET A 15 21.78 17.34 0.06
C MET A 15 22.27 18.69 0.60
N GLU A 16 21.77 19.84 0.14
CA GLU A 16 22.21 21.14 0.67
C GLU A 16 21.84 21.33 2.14
N SER A 17 20.68 20.84 2.54
CA SER A 17 20.24 20.82 3.94
C SER A 17 21.21 20.00 4.80
N LEU A 18 21.64 18.85 4.29
CA LEU A 18 22.59 17.98 4.98
C LEU A 18 23.98 18.63 5.07
N TRP A 19 24.46 19.26 3.99
CA TRP A 19 25.76 19.93 3.97
C TRP A 19 25.80 21.23 4.77
N ALA A 20 24.69 21.98 4.82
CA ALA A 20 24.56 23.14 5.70
C ALA A 20 24.52 22.70 7.17
N PHE A 21 23.83 21.60 7.48
CA PHE A 21 23.84 20.98 8.80
C PHE A 21 25.25 20.52 9.18
N ILE A 22 25.95 19.79 8.30
CA ILE A 22 27.33 19.33 8.51
C ILE A 22 28.30 20.50 8.72
N ARG A 23 28.16 21.59 7.95
CA ARG A 23 29.00 22.81 8.11
C ARG A 23 28.76 23.53 9.44
N ASN A 24 27.58 23.39 10.04
CA ASN A 24 27.25 23.95 11.34
C ASN A 24 27.58 23.03 12.53
N ILE A 25 28.00 21.79 12.28
CA ILE A 25 28.59 20.95 13.32
C ILE A 25 29.97 21.52 13.61
N LYS A 26 30.10 22.31 14.68
CA LYS A 26 31.38 22.72 15.26
C LYS A 26 32.22 21.44 15.44
N SER A 27 33.35 21.34 14.72
CA SER A 27 34.39 20.31 14.73
C SER A 27 33.94 18.83 14.93
N PRO A 28 34.34 17.88 14.06
CA PRO A 28 34.12 16.44 14.30
C PRO A 28 34.58 15.93 15.68
N ALA A 29 35.51 16.65 16.32
CA ALA A 29 35.99 16.38 17.68
C ALA A 29 34.93 16.64 18.78
N ASP A 30 34.00 17.59 18.61
CA ASP A 30 32.99 17.94 19.62
C ASP A 30 31.81 16.94 19.65
N VAL A 31 31.59 16.18 18.58
CA VAL A 31 30.56 15.12 18.56
C VAL A 31 31.01 13.87 19.35
N SER A 32 32.30 13.78 19.72
CA SER A 32 32.93 12.56 20.24
C SER A 32 32.82 12.34 21.75
N LYS A 33 32.19 13.25 22.51
CA LYS A 33 31.98 13.06 23.96
C LYS A 33 30.50 13.15 24.35
N ARG A 34 29.65 12.30 23.76
CA ARG A 34 28.48 11.86 24.53
C ARG A 34 29.03 11.09 25.73
N GLU A 35 29.01 11.72 26.89
CA GLU A 35 29.30 11.08 28.18
C GLU A 35 28.61 9.72 28.16
N ARG A 36 29.40 8.66 28.07
CA ARG A 36 28.86 7.30 28.17
C ARG A 36 28.30 7.24 29.59
N PRO A 37 26.98 7.04 29.79
CA PRO A 37 26.42 7.00 31.13
C PRO A 37 27.27 6.04 31.95
N SER A 38 27.94 6.59 32.96
CA SER A 38 28.96 5.88 33.73
C SER A 38 28.27 4.82 34.61
N ALA A 39 29.08 3.82 34.98
CA ALA A 39 28.86 2.77 35.97
C ALA A 39 27.43 2.60 36.55
N THR A 40 26.80 1.47 36.19
CA THR A 40 25.82 0.74 37.02
C THR A 40 24.83 1.59 37.82
N MET A 41 24.15 2.54 37.17
CA MET A 41 23.03 3.22 37.81
C MET A 41 21.96 2.16 38.15
N LYS A 42 21.69 1.96 39.44
CA LYS A 42 20.66 1.03 39.90
C LYS A 42 19.30 1.59 39.45
N ILE A 43 18.70 0.92 38.48
CA ILE A 43 17.37 1.26 37.99
C ILE A 43 16.39 0.85 39.09
N SER A 44 15.65 1.82 39.63
CA SER A 44 14.52 1.57 40.53
C SER A 44 13.49 0.69 39.82
N THR A 45 13.10 -0.41 40.45
CA THR A 45 12.15 -1.36 39.84
C THR A 45 10.76 -0.73 39.78
N GLU A 46 10.42 0.07 40.79
CA GLU A 46 9.16 0.80 40.94
C GLU A 46 9.00 1.86 39.84
N ASP A 47 10.05 2.62 39.54
CA ASP A 47 10.03 3.62 38.47
C ASP A 47 9.87 2.95 37.10
N PHE A 48 10.59 1.84 36.88
CA PHE A 48 10.43 1.05 35.66
C PHE A 48 9.01 0.52 35.51
N LEU A 49 8.44 -0.08 36.56
CA LEU A 49 7.08 -0.64 36.54
C LEU A 49 6.03 0.45 36.29
N THR A 50 6.18 1.63 36.89
CA THR A 50 5.28 2.76 36.70
C THR A 50 5.28 3.22 35.24
N LEU A 51 6.46 3.43 34.65
CA LEU A 51 6.58 3.83 33.25
C LEU A 51 6.11 2.74 32.28
N HIS A 52 6.36 1.46 32.60
CA HIS A 52 5.89 0.32 31.81
C HIS A 52 4.37 0.20 31.85
N ARG A 53 3.73 0.35 33.02
CA ARG A 53 2.25 0.37 33.15
C ARG A 53 1.60 1.52 32.39
N ASN A 54 2.29 2.66 32.29
CA ASN A 54 1.87 3.79 31.46
C ASN A 54 2.01 3.53 29.95
N GLY A 55 2.51 2.36 29.54
CA GLY A 55 2.59 1.94 28.15
C GLY A 55 3.82 2.42 27.38
N LEU A 56 4.83 2.97 28.07
CA LEU A 56 6.08 3.38 27.43
C LEU A 56 6.88 2.15 26.98
N ASN A 57 7.59 2.25 25.85
CA ASN A 57 8.47 1.20 25.38
C ASN A 57 9.88 1.28 26.00
N ASP A 58 10.68 0.23 25.84
CA ASP A 58 12.02 0.14 26.43
C ASP A 58 12.94 1.34 26.08
N ARG A 59 12.79 1.96 24.89
CA ARG A 59 13.58 3.14 24.47
C ARG A 59 13.10 4.43 25.14
N GLU A 60 11.79 4.60 25.30
CA GLU A 60 11.18 5.76 25.97
C GLU A 60 11.51 5.74 27.46
N ILE A 61 11.36 4.57 28.10
CA ILE A 61 11.74 4.35 29.50
C ILE A 61 13.24 4.63 29.67
N ALA A 62 14.09 4.08 28.79
CA ALA A 62 15.53 4.29 28.85
C ALA A 62 15.91 5.78 28.74
N ARG A 63 15.23 6.53 27.86
CA ARG A 63 15.43 7.98 27.74
C ARG A 63 14.97 8.73 28.99
N ARG A 64 13.84 8.32 29.60
CA ARG A 64 13.28 8.95 30.80
C ARG A 64 14.17 8.72 32.03
N LEU A 65 14.77 7.53 32.14
CA LEU A 65 15.64 7.13 33.24
C LEU A 65 17.14 7.38 32.94
N ASN A 66 17.46 7.98 31.80
CA ASN A 66 18.84 8.23 31.33
C ASN A 66 19.75 6.99 31.33
N VAL A 67 19.23 5.83 30.92
CA VAL A 67 19.98 4.57 30.84
C VAL A 67 20.02 4.02 29.42
N LYS A 68 20.83 2.96 29.20
CA LYS A 68 20.87 2.27 27.90
C LYS A 68 19.57 1.47 27.68
N PRO A 69 18.98 1.46 26.47
CA PRO A 69 17.81 0.63 26.15
C PRO A 69 18.00 -0.88 26.40
N SER A 70 19.23 -1.37 26.29
CA SER A 70 19.57 -2.76 26.60
C SER A 70 19.33 -3.11 28.06
N SER A 71 19.60 -2.19 29.00
CA SER A 71 19.39 -2.38 30.43
C SER A 71 17.90 -2.54 30.75
N ILE A 72 17.05 -1.69 30.14
CA ILE A 72 15.58 -1.79 30.29
C ILE A 72 15.04 -3.08 29.69
N SER A 73 15.53 -3.49 28.53
CA SER A 73 15.14 -4.77 27.89
C SER A 73 15.54 -5.99 28.73
N LEU A 74 16.71 -5.95 29.39
CA LEU A 74 17.14 -6.98 30.33
C LEU A 74 16.25 -7.00 31.58
N LEU A 75 15.99 -5.83 32.19
CA LEU A 75 15.11 -5.70 33.36
C LEU A 75 13.69 -6.21 33.06
N ARG A 76 13.10 -5.79 31.95
CA ARG A 76 11.76 -6.24 31.51
C ARG A 76 11.70 -7.76 31.35
N ARG A 77 12.72 -8.38 30.74
CA ARG A 77 12.81 -9.84 30.59
C ARG A 77 12.99 -10.55 31.93
N LYS A 78 13.81 -10.01 32.82
CA LYS A 78 14.00 -10.54 34.18
C LYS A 78 12.69 -10.54 34.99
N LEU A 79 11.84 -9.55 34.74
CA LEU A 79 10.51 -9.42 35.35
C LEU A 79 9.40 -10.19 34.61
N GLY A 80 9.71 -10.90 33.51
CA GLY A 80 8.72 -11.68 32.75
C GLY A 80 7.66 -10.84 32.02
N LEU A 81 7.92 -9.54 31.79
CA LEU A 81 6.92 -8.63 31.22
C LEU A 81 6.96 -8.59 29.68
N PRO A 82 5.80 -8.52 29.00
CA PRO A 82 5.75 -8.34 27.55
C PRO A 82 6.24 -6.94 27.15
N ALA A 83 6.72 -6.81 25.91
CA ALA A 83 7.08 -5.51 25.37
C ALA A 83 5.82 -4.70 25.01
N ASN A 84 5.78 -3.43 25.44
CA ASN A 84 4.64 -2.53 25.16
C ASN A 84 4.52 -2.11 23.69
N ALA A 85 5.58 -2.30 22.90
CA ALA A 85 5.56 -2.05 21.47
C ALA A 85 6.49 -3.02 20.73
N PRO A 86 6.20 -3.37 19.46
CA PRO A 86 7.15 -4.04 18.59
C PRO A 86 8.48 -3.28 18.55
N ARG A 87 9.59 -4.02 18.51
CA ARG A 87 10.96 -3.48 18.67
C ARG A 87 11.17 -2.25 17.79
N GLY A 88 11.40 -1.11 18.44
CA GLY A 88 11.93 0.10 17.80
C GLY A 88 10.92 1.20 17.45
N PHE A 89 9.61 0.98 17.64
CA PHE A 89 8.62 2.03 17.40
C PHE A 89 7.92 2.49 18.70
N PRO A 90 7.90 3.80 18.99
CA PRO A 90 7.03 4.37 20.02
C PRO A 90 5.56 4.01 19.82
N LYS A 91 4.81 3.83 20.93
CA LYS A 91 3.37 3.49 20.87
C LYS A 91 2.58 4.54 20.08
N HIS A 92 2.84 5.82 20.33
CA HIS A 92 2.19 6.93 19.61
C HIS A 92 2.46 6.92 18.09
N ILE A 93 3.63 6.44 17.65
CA ILE A 93 3.93 6.29 16.21
C ILE A 93 3.12 5.14 15.60
N ILE A 94 2.94 4.05 16.34
CA ILE A 94 2.10 2.93 15.90
C ILE A 94 0.65 3.39 15.80
N GLU A 95 0.16 4.14 16.79
CA GLU A 95 -1.18 4.71 16.79
C GLU A 95 -1.37 5.74 15.67
N ALA A 96 -0.42 6.65 15.45
CA ALA A 96 -0.46 7.59 14.34
C ALA A 96 -0.48 6.87 12.98
N ARG A 97 0.34 5.82 12.81
CA ARG A 97 0.30 4.97 11.60
C ARG A 97 -1.04 4.27 11.45
N LYS A 98 -1.66 3.81 12.54
CA LYS A 98 -2.99 3.18 12.53
C LYS A 98 -4.08 4.19 12.13
N ARG A 99 -4.04 5.43 12.64
CA ARG A 99 -4.98 6.49 12.24
C ARG A 99 -4.81 6.89 10.78
N GLN A 100 -3.57 7.15 10.36
CA GLN A 100 -3.28 7.45 8.96
C GLN A 100 -3.77 6.33 8.03
N TRP A 101 -3.59 5.08 8.46
CA TRP A 101 -4.09 3.93 7.74
C TRP A 101 -5.61 3.92 7.60
N GLU A 102 -6.33 4.13 8.70
CA GLU A 102 -7.79 4.19 8.71
C GLU A 102 -8.31 5.32 7.82
N MET A 103 -7.64 6.47 7.80
CA MET A 103 -7.95 7.56 6.88
C MET A 103 -7.75 7.15 5.42
N ASN A 104 -6.62 6.53 5.09
CA ASN A 104 -6.34 6.07 3.73
C ASN A 104 -7.35 5.01 3.25
N VAL A 105 -7.80 4.12 4.14
CA VAL A 105 -8.84 3.13 3.81
C VAL A 105 -10.16 3.84 3.50
N LYS A 106 -10.59 4.79 4.35
CA LYS A 106 -11.82 5.56 4.12
C LYS A 106 -11.77 6.38 2.84
N GLU A 107 -10.63 6.99 2.55
CA GLU A 107 -10.40 7.75 1.32
C GLU A 107 -10.47 6.84 0.08
N LEU A 108 -9.84 5.66 0.13
CA LEU A 108 -9.91 4.66 -0.93
C LEU A 108 -11.35 4.18 -1.15
N GLU A 109 -12.06 3.82 -0.08
CA GLU A 109 -13.47 3.40 -0.15
C GLU A 109 -14.34 4.50 -0.75
N SER A 110 -14.22 5.74 -0.27
CA SER A 110 -15.00 6.87 -0.81
C SER A 110 -14.69 7.13 -2.28
N THR A 111 -13.42 6.99 -2.69
CA THR A 111 -13.03 7.16 -4.09
C THR A 111 -13.61 6.05 -4.97
N LEU A 112 -13.58 4.82 -4.48
CA LEU A 112 -14.19 3.67 -5.13
C LEU A 112 -15.72 3.78 -5.18
N GLU A 113 -16.39 4.28 -4.15
CA GLU A 113 -17.83 4.50 -4.15
C GLU A 113 -18.24 5.57 -5.18
N ARG A 114 -17.41 6.61 -5.36
CA ARG A 114 -17.66 7.65 -6.39
C ARG A 114 -17.37 7.18 -7.81
N LYS A 115 -16.27 6.45 -8.05
CA LYS A 115 -15.83 6.06 -9.39
C LYS A 115 -16.27 4.66 -9.83
N GLY A 116 -16.61 3.78 -8.89
CA GLY A 116 -16.85 2.34 -9.08
C GLY A 116 -15.57 1.50 -9.14
N TYR A 117 -14.53 2.04 -9.77
CA TYR A 117 -13.20 1.45 -9.85
C TYR A 117 -12.10 2.50 -9.84
N ILE A 118 -10.86 2.07 -9.62
CA ILE A 118 -9.68 2.92 -9.72
C ILE A 118 -8.53 2.12 -10.32
N GLN A 119 -7.78 2.72 -11.25
CA GLN A 119 -6.55 2.11 -11.75
C GLN A 119 -5.45 2.33 -10.73
N ARG A 120 -4.45 1.45 -10.73
CA ARG A 120 -3.34 1.51 -9.79
C ARG A 120 -2.59 2.84 -9.87
N GLU A 121 -2.46 3.39 -11.06
CA GLU A 121 -1.71 4.59 -11.39
C GLU A 121 -2.34 5.84 -10.77
N ASP A 122 -3.67 5.80 -10.54
CA ASP A 122 -4.43 6.89 -9.93
C ASP A 122 -4.31 6.93 -8.40
N LEU A 123 -3.69 5.93 -7.79
CA LEU A 123 -3.56 5.85 -6.33
C LEU A 123 -2.26 6.51 -5.85
N PRO A 124 -2.32 7.43 -4.87
CA PRO A 124 -1.14 8.09 -4.29
C PRO A 124 -0.33 7.16 -3.36
N TYR A 125 -0.56 5.86 -3.42
CA TYR A 125 0.00 4.87 -2.51
C TYR A 125 1.07 4.02 -3.20
N SER A 126 2.05 3.56 -2.44
CA SER A 126 3.01 2.58 -2.95
C SER A 126 2.37 1.20 -3.11
N GLU A 127 3.00 0.35 -3.93
CA GLU A 127 2.51 -1.01 -4.22
C GLU A 127 2.40 -1.87 -2.95
N TYR A 128 3.38 -1.70 -2.06
CA TYR A 128 3.38 -2.33 -0.75
C TYR A 128 2.24 -1.85 0.13
N ALA A 129 1.96 -0.54 0.13
CA ALA A 129 0.88 0.04 0.92
C ALA A 129 -0.48 -0.49 0.45
N ILE A 130 -0.71 -0.53 -0.87
CA ILE A 130 -1.93 -1.07 -1.49
C ILE A 130 -2.13 -2.54 -1.13
N THR A 131 -1.10 -3.37 -1.31
CA THR A 131 -1.17 -4.80 -0.94
C THR A 131 -1.53 -4.98 0.53
N LYS A 132 -0.97 -4.15 1.41
CA LYS A 132 -1.25 -4.20 2.83
C LYS A 132 -2.66 -3.68 3.15
N LEU A 133 -3.16 -2.66 2.43
CA LEU A 133 -4.51 -2.08 2.57
C LEU A 133 -5.53 -3.17 2.29
N LEU A 134 -5.38 -3.81 1.15
CA LEU A 134 -6.28 -4.84 0.67
C LEU A 134 -6.37 -6.06 1.59
N ARG A 135 -5.30 -6.44 2.30
CA ARG A 135 -5.38 -7.55 3.28
C ARG A 135 -6.44 -7.36 4.37
N ARG A 136 -6.82 -6.12 4.69
CA ARG A 136 -7.84 -5.83 5.72
C ARG A 136 -9.23 -5.57 5.14
N VAL A 137 -9.34 -5.05 3.93
CA VAL A 137 -10.62 -4.68 3.28
C VAL A 137 -11.08 -5.70 2.23
N ASN A 138 -10.40 -6.84 2.12
CA ASN A 138 -10.52 -7.80 1.01
C ASN A 138 -11.93 -8.37 0.78
N SER A 139 -12.83 -8.27 1.77
CA SER A 139 -14.20 -8.75 1.60
C SER A 139 -15.01 -7.91 0.62
N ARG A 140 -14.77 -6.58 0.57
CA ARG A 140 -15.55 -5.62 -0.23
C ARG A 140 -14.83 -5.20 -1.51
N ILE A 141 -13.51 -5.12 -1.48
CA ILE A 141 -12.69 -4.62 -2.59
C ILE A 141 -12.11 -5.80 -3.37
N GLY A 142 -12.39 -5.86 -4.66
CA GLY A 142 -11.76 -6.80 -5.59
C GLY A 142 -10.55 -6.18 -6.28
N ILE A 143 -9.64 -7.05 -6.75
CA ILE A 143 -8.44 -6.63 -7.50
C ILE A 143 -8.31 -7.48 -8.75
N ILE A 144 -8.21 -6.84 -9.90
CA ILE A 144 -7.88 -7.50 -11.16
C ILE A 144 -6.47 -7.10 -11.55
N LYS A 145 -5.63 -8.11 -11.77
CA LYS A 145 -4.29 -7.93 -12.34
C LYS A 145 -4.34 -8.37 -13.80
N PHE A 146 -4.17 -7.45 -14.73
CA PHE A 146 -4.19 -7.73 -16.17
C PHE A 146 -2.83 -8.19 -16.68
N ASN A 147 -2.28 -9.19 -15.99
CA ASN A 147 -1.06 -9.84 -16.38
C ASN A 147 -1.33 -11.29 -16.79
N VAL A 148 -0.47 -11.85 -17.61
CA VAL A 148 -0.53 -13.26 -18.00
C VAL A 148 0.71 -13.97 -17.48
N ARG A 149 0.55 -15.24 -17.09
CA ARG A 149 1.71 -16.06 -16.73
C ARG A 149 2.56 -16.29 -17.97
N ARG A 150 3.88 -16.32 -17.79
CA ARG A 150 4.81 -16.73 -18.85
C ARG A 150 4.37 -18.08 -19.43
N GLY A 151 4.40 -18.22 -20.76
CA GLY A 151 4.05 -19.45 -21.47
C GLY A 151 2.56 -19.63 -21.76
N SER A 152 1.72 -18.61 -21.56
CA SER A 152 0.33 -18.65 -22.03
C SER A 152 0.22 -18.66 -23.55
N LYS A 153 -0.85 -19.29 -24.06
CA LYS A 153 -1.19 -19.28 -25.50
C LYS A 153 -1.47 -17.87 -26.03
N PHE A 154 -1.97 -16.97 -25.18
CA PHE A 154 -2.33 -15.60 -25.54
C PHE A 154 -1.40 -14.61 -24.86
N SER A 155 -1.05 -13.52 -25.56
CA SER A 155 -0.35 -12.40 -24.95
C SER A 155 -1.27 -11.62 -24.00
N GLU A 156 -0.69 -10.78 -23.13
CA GLU A 156 -1.49 -9.91 -22.26
C GLU A 156 -2.35 -8.94 -23.07
N TYR A 157 -1.82 -8.43 -24.18
CA TYR A 157 -2.53 -7.55 -25.10
C TYR A 157 -3.68 -8.26 -25.82
N ASP A 158 -3.52 -9.52 -26.21
CA ASP A 158 -4.60 -10.29 -26.85
C ASP A 158 -5.81 -10.45 -25.93
N LEU A 159 -5.57 -10.56 -24.61
CA LEU A 159 -6.63 -10.73 -23.63
C LEU A 159 -7.21 -9.39 -23.17
N PHE A 160 -6.34 -8.42 -22.86
CA PHE A 160 -6.73 -7.24 -22.10
C PHE A 160 -6.57 -5.92 -22.86
N GLY A 161 -6.02 -5.93 -24.08
CA GLY A 161 -5.80 -4.72 -24.86
C GLY A 161 -5.00 -3.68 -24.08
N GLU A 162 -5.53 -2.47 -23.98
CA GLU A 162 -4.91 -1.35 -23.23
C GLU A 162 -4.87 -1.55 -21.72
N LEU A 163 -5.58 -2.55 -21.20
CA LEU A 163 -5.51 -2.92 -19.79
C LEU A 163 -4.30 -3.82 -19.50
N ALA A 164 -3.59 -4.33 -20.50
CA ALA A 164 -2.40 -5.16 -20.32
C ALA A 164 -1.38 -4.49 -19.38
N GLY A 165 -0.87 -5.25 -18.41
CA GLY A 165 0.06 -4.77 -17.38
C GLY A 165 -0.57 -3.92 -16.27
N LYS A 166 -1.79 -3.40 -16.45
CA LYS A 166 -2.47 -2.55 -15.47
C LYS A 166 -3.07 -3.37 -14.33
N ARG A 167 -3.48 -2.66 -13.27
CA ARG A 167 -4.26 -3.24 -12.18
C ARG A 167 -5.45 -2.37 -11.86
N LEU A 168 -6.56 -3.03 -11.59
CA LEU A 168 -7.83 -2.41 -11.27
C LEU A 168 -8.25 -2.79 -9.87
N LEU A 169 -8.56 -1.80 -9.05
CA LEU A 169 -9.27 -2.00 -7.80
C LEU A 169 -10.74 -1.62 -8.03
N TYR A 170 -11.66 -2.39 -7.48
CA TYR A 170 -13.10 -2.17 -7.69
C TYR A 170 -13.91 -2.61 -6.47
N LEU A 171 -15.12 -2.07 -6.32
CA LEU A 171 -16.09 -2.58 -5.34
C LEU A 171 -16.80 -3.81 -5.91
N ARG A 172 -16.82 -4.90 -5.16
CA ARG A 172 -17.54 -6.11 -5.57
C ARG A 172 -19.04 -5.81 -5.67
N GLY A 173 -19.67 -6.27 -6.74
CA GLY A 173 -21.09 -6.02 -7.04
C GLY A 173 -21.39 -4.66 -7.66
N ASP A 174 -20.39 -3.83 -7.98
CA ASP A 174 -20.62 -2.54 -8.64
C ASP A 174 -20.67 -2.69 -10.17
N ASN A 175 -21.83 -2.39 -10.78
CA ASN A 175 -22.02 -2.50 -12.23
C ASN A 175 -21.11 -1.58 -13.06
N ARG A 176 -20.54 -0.52 -12.48
CA ARG A 176 -19.63 0.38 -13.21
C ARG A 176 -18.36 -0.35 -13.65
N VAL A 177 -17.83 -1.26 -12.83
CA VAL A 177 -16.67 -2.06 -13.22
C VAL A 177 -17.03 -3.03 -14.34
N ILE A 178 -18.24 -3.59 -14.32
CA ILE A 178 -18.74 -4.52 -15.34
C ILE A 178 -18.80 -3.80 -16.69
N ASN A 179 -19.40 -2.62 -16.72
CA ASN A 179 -19.50 -1.79 -17.92
C ASN A 179 -18.12 -1.39 -18.45
N PHE A 180 -17.22 -0.96 -17.55
CA PHE A 180 -15.86 -0.60 -17.92
C PHE A 180 -15.10 -1.78 -18.53
N LEU A 181 -15.15 -2.95 -17.90
CA LEU A 181 -14.50 -4.15 -18.44
C LEU A 181 -15.12 -4.59 -19.76
N ALA A 182 -16.44 -4.51 -19.90
CA ALA A 182 -17.12 -4.88 -21.13
C ALA A 182 -16.71 -4.00 -22.32
N GLN A 183 -16.46 -2.71 -22.08
CA GLN A 183 -16.01 -1.76 -23.11
C GLN A 183 -14.54 -1.96 -23.51
N ASN A 184 -13.70 -2.41 -22.58
CA ASN A 184 -12.25 -2.48 -22.79
C ASN A 184 -11.74 -3.89 -23.14
N LEU A 185 -12.53 -4.94 -22.90
CA LEU A 185 -12.17 -6.32 -23.22
C LEU A 185 -12.64 -6.70 -24.63
N ASN A 186 -11.82 -7.48 -25.33
CA ASN A 186 -12.13 -7.91 -26.69
C ASN A 186 -12.23 -9.45 -26.80
N PRO A 187 -13.38 -10.05 -26.46
CA PRO A 187 -13.58 -11.50 -26.46
C PRO A 187 -13.83 -12.08 -27.88
N LYS A 188 -12.92 -11.83 -28.84
CA LYS A 188 -13.11 -12.19 -30.27
C LYS A 188 -13.45 -13.66 -30.49
N ASN A 189 -12.72 -14.58 -29.85
CA ASN A 189 -12.86 -16.01 -30.08
C ASN A 189 -13.24 -16.79 -28.80
N ARG A 190 -13.61 -18.06 -28.97
CA ARG A 190 -14.03 -18.93 -27.86
C ARG A 190 -12.92 -19.17 -26.83
N GLU A 191 -11.67 -19.27 -27.27
CA GLU A 191 -10.53 -19.55 -26.39
C GLU A 191 -10.16 -18.35 -25.52
N ILE A 192 -10.13 -17.14 -26.09
CA ILE A 192 -9.96 -15.87 -25.39
C ILE A 192 -11.08 -15.70 -24.35
N ARG A 193 -12.33 -16.01 -24.70
CA ARG A 193 -13.45 -15.99 -23.74
C ARG A 193 -13.23 -16.89 -22.55
N LYS A 194 -12.77 -18.13 -22.78
CA LYS A 194 -12.44 -19.06 -21.68
C LYS A 194 -11.30 -18.51 -20.81
N ALA A 195 -10.26 -17.97 -21.43
CA ALA A 195 -9.11 -17.40 -20.73
C ALA A 195 -9.52 -16.18 -19.87
N LEU A 196 -10.30 -15.26 -20.44
CA LEU A 196 -10.85 -14.10 -19.73
C LEU A 196 -11.76 -14.51 -18.58
N THR A 197 -12.69 -15.44 -18.83
CA THR A 197 -13.59 -15.98 -17.79
C THR A 197 -12.80 -16.52 -16.61
N LEU A 198 -11.81 -17.39 -16.88
CA LEU A 198 -10.96 -17.96 -15.84
C LEU A 198 -10.18 -16.88 -15.08
N LYS A 199 -9.65 -15.89 -15.78
CA LYS A 199 -8.88 -14.80 -15.17
C LYS A 199 -9.74 -13.93 -14.24
N LEU A 200 -10.94 -13.53 -14.69
CA LEU A 200 -11.85 -12.69 -13.92
C LEU A 200 -12.35 -13.44 -12.67
N LYS A 201 -12.70 -14.73 -12.80
CA LYS A 201 -13.05 -15.59 -11.66
C LYS A 201 -11.90 -15.72 -10.65
N ASN A 202 -10.67 -15.96 -11.13
CA ASN A 202 -9.48 -16.00 -10.27
C ASN A 202 -9.17 -14.66 -9.58
N SER A 203 -9.75 -13.56 -10.08
CA SER A 203 -9.66 -12.23 -9.47
C SER A 203 -10.78 -11.98 -8.43
N GLY A 204 -11.59 -13.00 -8.14
CA GLY A 204 -12.66 -12.97 -7.15
C GLY A 204 -13.97 -12.33 -7.63
N MET A 205 -14.16 -12.14 -8.95
CA MET A 205 -15.46 -11.74 -9.50
C MET A 205 -16.47 -12.89 -9.42
N SER A 206 -17.75 -12.55 -9.23
CA SER A 206 -18.81 -13.56 -9.19
C SER A 206 -19.04 -14.16 -10.59
N ASP A 207 -19.56 -15.37 -10.64
CA ASP A 207 -19.89 -16.04 -11.90
C ASP A 207 -20.90 -15.25 -12.74
N GLU A 208 -21.81 -14.54 -12.09
CA GLU A 208 -22.82 -13.73 -12.75
C GLU A 208 -22.21 -12.47 -13.36
N ASP A 209 -21.38 -11.73 -12.61
CA ASP A 209 -20.68 -10.55 -13.12
C ASP A 209 -19.81 -10.92 -14.33
N VAL A 210 -19.11 -12.05 -14.27
CA VAL A 210 -18.26 -12.51 -15.38
C VAL A 210 -19.08 -12.85 -16.62
N LYS A 211 -20.23 -13.51 -16.47
CA LYS A 211 -21.14 -13.77 -17.60
C LYS A 211 -21.64 -12.47 -18.20
N GLN A 212 -22.05 -11.52 -17.35
CA GLN A 212 -22.54 -10.22 -17.78
C GLN A 212 -21.47 -9.44 -18.56
N ILE A 213 -20.23 -9.37 -18.06
CA ILE A 213 -19.09 -8.73 -18.75
C ILE A 213 -18.90 -9.34 -20.15
N ILE A 214 -18.82 -10.67 -20.23
CA ILE A 214 -18.56 -11.36 -21.51
C ILE A 214 -19.74 -11.18 -22.48
N HIS A 215 -20.98 -11.19 -22.00
CA HIS A 215 -22.16 -10.93 -22.81
C HIS A 215 -22.14 -9.50 -23.37
N MET A 216 -21.96 -8.50 -22.50
CA MET A 216 -21.94 -7.08 -22.88
C MET A 216 -20.81 -6.77 -23.85
N ALA A 217 -19.60 -7.29 -23.60
CA ALA A 217 -18.45 -7.08 -24.48
C ALA A 217 -18.70 -7.62 -25.91
N ARG A 218 -19.44 -8.74 -26.04
CA ARG A 218 -19.81 -9.29 -27.36
C ARG A 218 -20.79 -8.38 -28.08
N SER A 219 -21.83 -7.92 -27.38
CA SER A 219 -22.85 -7.04 -27.95
C SER A 219 -22.25 -5.71 -28.43
N LEU A 220 -21.30 -5.15 -27.69
CA LEU A 220 -20.60 -3.92 -28.10
C LEU A 220 -19.77 -4.13 -29.37
N HIS A 221 -19.10 -5.29 -29.50
CA HIS A 221 -18.29 -5.58 -30.68
C HIS A 221 -19.15 -5.81 -31.94
N THR A 222 -20.32 -6.45 -31.82
CA THR A 222 -21.21 -6.67 -32.99
C THR A 222 -21.75 -5.36 -33.56
N ILE A 223 -22.11 -4.42 -32.68
CA ILE A 223 -22.60 -3.09 -33.07
C ILE A 223 -21.50 -2.29 -33.80
N GLY A 224 -20.26 -2.32 -33.27
CA GLY A 224 -19.14 -1.62 -33.89
C GLY A 224 -18.73 -2.17 -35.27
N THR A 225 -18.96 -3.47 -35.52
CA THR A 225 -18.70 -4.04 -36.85
C THR A 225 -19.73 -3.61 -37.89
N GLU A 226 -21.02 -3.55 -37.53
CA GLU A 226 -22.11 -3.15 -38.43
C GLU A 226 -22.00 -1.67 -38.85
N GLN A 227 -21.66 -0.79 -37.92
CA GLN A 227 -21.46 0.64 -38.20
C GLN A 227 -20.30 0.88 -39.18
N ASN A 228 -19.19 0.15 -39.02
CA ASN A 228 -18.05 0.26 -39.92
C ASN A 228 -18.32 -0.30 -41.32
N THR A 229 -19.13 -1.36 -41.46
CA THR A 229 -19.54 -1.87 -42.77
C THR A 229 -20.46 -0.90 -43.50
N ASN A 230 -21.39 -0.25 -42.80
CA ASN A 230 -22.30 0.73 -43.41
C ASN A 230 -21.56 1.98 -43.89
N GLN A 231 -20.57 2.47 -43.14
CA GLN A 231 -19.75 3.63 -43.56
C GLN A 231 -18.86 3.36 -44.77
N ARG A 232 -18.52 2.11 -45.09
CA ARG A 232 -17.73 1.76 -46.28
C ARG A 232 -18.57 1.60 -47.54
N LEU A 233 -19.87 1.44 -47.40
CA LEU A 233 -20.82 1.25 -48.50
C LEU A 233 -21.52 2.57 -48.92
N SER A 234 -21.43 3.60 -48.09
CA SER A 234 -21.83 4.99 -48.38
C SER A 234 -20.70 5.79 -48.99
#